data_AF-A0A933QGZ5-F1
#
_entry.id   AF-A0A933QGZ5-F1
#
_cell.length_a   1.000
_cell.length_b   1.000
_cell.length_c   1.000
_cell.angle_alpha   90.00
_cell.angle_beta   90.00
_cell.angle_gamma   90.00
#
_symmetry.space_group_name_H-M   'P 1'
#
loop_
_entity.id
_entity.type
_entity.pdbx_description
1 polymer ?
#
loop_
_entity_poly.entity_id
_entity_poly.type
_entity_poly.pdbx_seq_one_letter_code
_entity_poly.pdbx_strand_id
1 'polypeptide(L)'
;MVKKKFLRFTQEKKLEPVEEEVVEKKESNRKFLGYLSVAFELGFTISLPIAGGALLGQFLDARLQTSPRMTLSLIFLGLMVAGFYIYSLIKESR
;
A
#
# COMPACT_ATOMS: atom_id res chain seq x y z
N MET A 1 -31.43 -49.06 -20.87
CA MET A 1 -31.61 -47.71 -21.46
C MET A 1 -31.84 -46.68 -20.33
N VAL A 2 -30.82 -46.33 -19.52
CA VAL A 2 -31.00 -45.49 -18.30
C VAL A 2 -29.95 -44.37 -18.15
N LYS A 3 -28.95 -44.29 -19.03
CA LYS A 3 -27.85 -43.30 -18.91
C LYS A 3 -28.20 -41.86 -19.31
N LYS A 4 -29.36 -41.59 -19.92
CA LYS A 4 -29.69 -40.25 -20.45
C LYS A 4 -30.28 -39.29 -19.41
N LYS A 5 -30.80 -39.78 -18.27
CA LYS A 5 -31.49 -38.92 -17.28
C LYS A 5 -30.52 -38.20 -16.33
N PHE A 6 -29.35 -38.79 -16.08
CA PHE A 6 -28.34 -38.23 -15.17
C PHE A 6 -27.56 -37.05 -15.79
N LEU A 7 -27.54 -36.93 -17.12
CA LEU A 7 -26.79 -35.89 -17.84
C LEU A 7 -27.51 -34.54 -17.94
N ARG A 8 -28.81 -34.47 -17.60
CA ARG A 8 -29.60 -33.22 -17.63
C ARG A 8 -29.56 -32.46 -16.31
N PHE A 9 -29.35 -33.15 -15.19
CA PHE A 9 -29.32 -32.55 -13.85
C PHE A 9 -28.09 -31.66 -13.64
N THR A 10 -26.99 -31.92 -14.33
CA THR A 10 -25.78 -31.09 -14.28
C THR A 10 -25.85 -29.87 -15.22
N GLN A 11 -26.85 -29.80 -16.10
CA GLN A 11 -26.97 -28.74 -17.11
C GLN A 11 -27.84 -27.59 -16.60
N GLU A 12 -28.94 -27.88 -15.89
CA GLU A 12 -29.81 -26.81 -15.36
C GLU A 12 -29.22 -26.06 -14.16
N LYS A 13 -28.24 -26.63 -13.44
CA LYS A 13 -27.56 -25.94 -12.32
C LYS A 13 -26.44 -24.99 -12.76
N LYS A 14 -26.30 -24.73 -14.07
CA LYS A 14 -25.17 -23.96 -14.63
C LYS A 14 -25.57 -22.60 -15.24
N LEU A 15 -26.81 -22.16 -15.08
CA LEU A 15 -27.28 -20.91 -15.66
C LEU A 15 -27.95 -20.05 -14.57
N GLU A 16 -27.18 -19.04 -14.12
CA GLU A 16 -27.49 -17.86 -13.28
C GLU A 16 -27.46 -18.02 -11.72
N PRO A 17 -26.79 -17.13 -10.92
CA PRO A 17 -25.84 -16.04 -11.20
C PRO A 17 -24.50 -16.25 -10.44
N VAL A 18 -23.52 -16.93 -11.05
CA VAL A 18 -22.17 -17.09 -10.45
C VAL A 18 -21.16 -16.09 -11.05
N GLU A 19 -21.52 -15.44 -12.16
CA GLU A 19 -20.63 -14.53 -12.87
C GLU A 19 -20.58 -13.14 -12.22
N GLU A 20 -21.71 -12.59 -11.73
CA GLU A 20 -21.71 -11.29 -11.04
C GLU A 20 -20.93 -11.32 -9.72
N GLU A 21 -21.13 -12.34 -8.88
CA GLU A 21 -20.47 -12.43 -7.57
C GLU A 21 -18.96 -12.66 -7.70
N VAL A 22 -18.51 -13.41 -8.71
CA VAL A 22 -17.08 -13.66 -8.97
C VAL A 22 -16.41 -12.45 -9.64
N VAL A 23 -17.13 -11.71 -10.50
CA VAL A 23 -16.64 -10.45 -11.10
C VAL A 23 -16.55 -9.36 -10.04
N GLU A 24 -17.57 -9.17 -9.21
CA GLU A 24 -17.59 -8.16 -8.16
C GLU A 24 -16.51 -8.43 -7.09
N LYS A 25 -16.30 -9.69 -6.71
CA LYS A 25 -15.25 -10.07 -5.75
C LYS A 25 -13.84 -9.91 -6.32
N LYS A 26 -13.64 -10.13 -7.63
CA LYS A 26 -12.38 -9.83 -8.33
C LYS A 26 -12.15 -8.32 -8.45
N GLU A 27 -13.19 -7.57 -8.75
CA GLU A 27 -13.12 -6.12 -8.91
C GLU A 27 -12.85 -5.43 -7.57
N SER A 28 -13.53 -5.89 -6.51
CA SER A 28 -13.29 -5.50 -5.13
C SER A 28 -11.84 -5.79 -4.72
N ASN A 29 -11.34 -7.01 -4.94
CA ASN A 29 -9.93 -7.33 -4.68
C ASN A 29 -8.97 -6.42 -5.45
N ARG A 30 -9.23 -6.13 -6.74
CA ARG A 30 -8.40 -5.21 -7.53
C ARG A 30 -8.40 -3.80 -6.97
N LYS A 31 -9.56 -3.29 -6.53
CA LYS A 31 -9.67 -1.98 -5.85
C LYS A 31 -8.89 -1.98 -4.54
N PHE A 32 -8.99 -3.04 -3.72
CA PHE A 32 -8.21 -3.21 -2.50
C PHE A 32 -6.70 -3.26 -2.77
N LEU A 33 -6.24 -4.03 -3.77
CA LEU A 33 -4.83 -4.05 -4.17
C LEU A 33 -4.37 -2.67 -4.65
N GLY A 34 -5.20 -1.92 -5.37
CA GLY A 34 -4.91 -0.55 -5.77
C GLY A 34 -4.70 0.38 -4.58
N TYR A 35 -5.64 0.37 -3.61
CA TYR A 35 -5.49 1.16 -2.38
C TYR A 35 -4.28 0.75 -1.55
N LEU A 36 -4.00 -0.55 -1.47
CA LEU A 36 -2.84 -1.06 -0.75
C LEU A 36 -1.54 -0.60 -1.41
N SER A 37 -1.46 -0.61 -2.75
CA SER A 37 -0.30 -0.12 -3.49
C SER A 37 -0.02 1.35 -3.19
N VAL A 38 -1.06 2.19 -3.24
CA VAL A 38 -0.93 3.63 -2.93
C VAL A 38 -0.51 3.84 -1.48
N ALA A 39 -1.11 3.11 -0.54
CA ALA A 39 -0.75 3.20 0.88
C ALA A 39 0.71 2.78 1.14
N PHE A 40 1.18 1.72 0.46
CA PHE A 40 2.58 1.28 0.54
C PHE A 40 3.54 2.32 -0.02
N GLU A 41 3.22 2.90 -1.18
CA GLU A 41 4.04 3.94 -1.81
C GLU A 41 4.16 5.17 -0.92
N LEU A 42 3.04 5.64 -0.36
CA LEU A 42 3.05 6.75 0.59
C LEU A 42 3.81 6.40 1.87
N GLY A 43 3.57 5.20 2.41
CA GLY A 43 4.27 4.69 3.59
C GLY A 43 5.78 4.66 3.40
N PHE A 44 6.26 4.14 2.26
CA PHE A 44 7.69 4.14 1.94
C PHE A 44 8.25 5.54 1.74
N THR A 45 7.55 6.37 0.97
CA THR A 45 7.98 7.76 0.69
C THR A 45 8.18 8.57 1.96
N ILE A 46 7.34 8.36 2.98
CA ILE A 46 7.44 9.06 4.26
C ILE A 46 8.45 8.37 5.19
N SER A 47 8.38 7.05 5.29
CA SER A 47 9.16 6.30 6.28
C SER A 47 10.64 6.25 5.91
N LEU A 48 10.99 6.23 4.63
CA LEU A 48 12.37 6.16 4.16
C LEU A 48 13.24 7.38 4.60
N PRO A 49 12.85 8.65 4.37
CA PRO A 49 13.62 9.79 4.84
C PRO A 49 13.65 9.93 6.37
N ILE A 50 12.58 9.54 7.07
CA ILE A 50 12.52 9.59 8.54
C ILE A 50 13.42 8.52 9.16
N ALA A 51 13.26 7.27 8.76
CA ALA A 51 14.08 6.15 9.25
C ALA A 51 15.54 6.32 8.81
N GLY A 52 15.78 6.75 7.57
CA GLY A 52 17.11 7.10 7.08
C GLY A 52 17.74 8.21 7.90
N GLY A 53 16.99 9.29 8.18
CA GLY A 53 17.44 10.37 9.05
C GLY A 53 17.74 9.92 10.48
N ALA A 54 16.92 9.05 11.05
CA ALA A 54 17.13 8.49 12.38
C ALA A 54 18.41 7.64 12.44
N LEU A 55 18.61 6.73 11.49
CA LEU A 55 19.79 5.86 11.44
C LEU A 55 21.07 6.65 11.18
N LEU A 56 21.05 7.58 10.22
CA LEU A 56 22.18 8.45 9.94
C LEU A 56 22.48 9.37 11.12
N GLY A 57 21.45 9.91 11.74
CA GLY A 57 21.60 10.82 12.87
C GLY A 57 22.14 10.10 14.10
N GLN A 58 21.70 8.86 14.37
CA GLN A 58 22.26 8.04 15.44
C GLN A 58 23.73 7.71 15.19
N PHE A 59 24.08 7.41 13.95
CA PHE A 59 25.48 7.17 13.55
C PHE A 59 26.35 8.43 13.75
N LEU A 60 25.84 9.61 13.40
CA LEU A 60 26.52 10.88 13.63
C LEU A 60 26.63 11.22 15.12
N ASP A 61 25.55 11.05 15.88
CA ASP A 61 25.52 11.31 17.32
C ASP A 61 26.54 10.44 18.07
N ALA A 62 26.66 9.17 17.68
CA ALA A 62 27.66 8.25 18.25
C ALA A 62 29.11 8.66 17.93
N ARG A 63 29.35 9.24 16.74
CA ARG A 63 30.68 9.67 16.30
C ARG A 63 31.11 11.00 16.93
N LEU A 64 30.17 11.93 17.07
CA LEU A 64 30.43 13.28 17.54
C LEU A 64 30.22 13.44 19.05
N GLN A 65 29.84 12.36 19.74
CA GLN A 65 29.43 12.35 21.16
C GLN A 65 28.37 13.43 21.46
N THR A 66 27.55 13.75 20.47
CA THR A 66 26.43 14.65 20.66
C THR A 66 25.33 13.86 21.36
N SER A 67 24.70 14.46 22.38
CA SER A 67 23.33 14.08 22.80
C SER A 67 22.43 14.01 21.56
N PRO A 68 21.24 13.35 21.56
CA PRO A 68 20.51 12.93 20.34
C PRO A 68 19.94 14.09 19.50
N ARG A 69 20.79 15.04 19.14
CA ARG A 69 20.54 16.32 18.49
C ARG A 69 20.65 16.12 16.99
N MET A 70 21.67 15.39 16.51
CA MET A 70 21.77 15.07 15.09
C MET A 70 20.61 14.18 14.68
N THR A 71 20.33 13.11 15.44
CA THR A 71 19.15 12.25 15.26
C THR A 71 17.87 13.05 15.17
N LEU A 72 17.61 13.95 16.14
CA LEU A 72 16.40 14.75 16.15
C LEU A 72 16.32 15.72 14.96
N SER A 73 17.44 16.36 14.61
CA SER A 73 17.51 17.27 13.47
C SER A 73 17.30 16.57 12.13
N LEU A 74 17.89 15.38 11.94
CA LEU A 74 17.75 14.61 10.70
C LEU A 74 16.35 14.01 10.57
N ILE A 75 15.75 13.53 11.66
CA ILE A 75 14.35 13.11 11.66
C ILE A 75 13.45 14.28 11.30
N PHE A 76 13.66 15.45 11.91
CA PHE A 76 12.88 16.65 11.63
C PHE A 76 13.02 17.07 10.16
N LEU A 77 14.23 17.02 9.61
CA LEU A 77 14.50 17.31 8.21
C LEU A 77 13.81 16.28 7.30
N GLY A 78 13.86 14.99 7.64
CA GLY A 78 13.12 13.95 6.93
C GLY A 78 11.61 14.16 6.94
N LEU A 79 11.06 14.61 8.09
CA LEU A 79 9.65 14.96 8.21
C LEU A 79 9.26 16.16 7.34
N MET A 80 10.11 17.21 7.30
CA MET A 80 9.91 18.36 6.42
C MET A 80 9.93 17.98 4.93
N VAL A 81 10.87 17.13 4.52
CA VAL A 81 10.96 16.63 3.14
C VAL A 81 9.73 15.81 2.78
N ALA A 82 9.31 14.88 3.64
CA ALA A 82 8.10 14.08 3.42
C ALA A 82 6.84 14.97 3.32
N GLY A 83 6.71 15.95 4.23
CA GLY A 83 5.61 16.91 4.20
C GLY A 83 5.60 17.76 2.94
N PHE A 84 6.77 18.24 2.49
CA PHE A 84 6.91 18.99 1.26
C PHE A 84 6.56 18.17 0.01
N TYR A 85 6.95 16.89 -0.01
CA TYR A 85 6.59 15.97 -1.08
C TYR A 85 5.08 15.77 -1.16
N ILE A 86 4.43 15.48 -0.03
CA ILE A 86 2.97 15.34 0.04
C ILE A 86 2.27 16.64 -0.39
N TYR A 87 2.76 17.78 0.10
CA TYR A 87 2.23 19.09 -0.31
C TYR A 87 2.34 19.29 -1.82
N SER A 88 3.48 18.96 -2.41
CA SER A 88 3.70 19.06 -3.86
C SER A 88 2.78 18.13 -4.64
N LEU A 89 2.60 16.89 -4.17
CA LEU A 89 1.67 15.92 -4.77
C LEU A 89 0.23 16.44 -4.79
N ILE A 90 -0.24 17.03 -3.68
CA ILE A 90 -1.58 17.61 -3.58
C ILE A 90 -1.72 18.85 -4.47
N LYS A 91 -0.67 19.69 -4.53
CA LYS A 91 -0.67 20.90 -5.35
C LYS A 91 -0.70 20.59 -6.84
N GLU A 92 0.11 19.63 -7.30
CA GLU A 92 0.15 19.21 -8.71
C GLU A 92 -1.16 18.55 -9.16
N SER A 93 -1.86 17.88 -8.23
CA SER A 93 -3.16 17.26 -8.51
C SER A 93 -4.32 18.27 -8.61
N ARG A 94 -4.09 19.58 -8.40
CA ARG A 94 -5.10 20.65 -8.50
C ARG A 94 -4.82 21.58 -9.67
#